data_AF-A0A7W0Z9N4-F1
#
_entry.id   AF-A0A7W0Z9N4-F1
#
_cell.length_a   1.000
_cell.length_b   1.000
_cell.length_c   1.000
_cell.angle_alpha   90.00
_cell.angle_beta   90.00
_cell.angle_gamma   90.00
#
_symmetry.space_group_name_H-M   'P 1'
#
loop_
_entity.id
_entity.type
_entity.pdbx_description
1 polymer ?
#
loop_
_entity_poly.entity_id
_entity_poly.type
_entity_poly.pdbx_seq_one_letter_code
_entity_poly.pdbx_strand_id
1 'polypeptide(L)'
;MRRGEVWFAATPGGDRPVLVLTRDPVADRIDAVVVAALTRTRRGLVSELELTTLRDEVPTDCYVNFDNVHTVPRTAFRRLVVALSPARMAQACRTLRDAVGC
;
A
#
# COMPACT_ATOMS: atom_id res chain seq x y z
N MET A 1 1.94 -11.98 5.79
CA MET A 1 1.78 -10.57 5.39
C MET A 1 3.06 -9.88 5.69
N ARG A 2 3.74 -9.46 4.65
CA ARG A 2 5.02 -8.78 4.76
C ARG A 2 4.92 -7.35 4.30
N ARG A 3 5.77 -6.51 4.86
CA ARG A 3 5.91 -5.14 4.43
C ARG A 3 6.23 -5.07 2.94
N GLY A 4 5.49 -4.24 2.21
CA GLY A 4 5.66 -4.05 0.77
C GLY A 4 4.85 -5.00 -0.11
N GLU A 5 4.11 -5.93 0.47
CA GLU A 5 3.10 -6.69 -0.27
C GLU A 5 1.87 -5.81 -0.56
N VAL A 6 1.35 -5.92 -1.77
CA VAL A 6 0.06 -5.37 -2.18
C VAL A 6 -0.99 -6.47 -2.09
N TRP A 7 -2.07 -6.20 -1.38
CA TRP A 7 -3.15 -7.17 -1.13
C TRP A 7 -4.50 -6.56 -1.47
N PHE A 8 -5.46 -7.36 -1.94
CA PHE A 8 -6.86 -6.98 -1.86
C PHE A 8 -7.34 -7.11 -0.41
N ALA A 9 -7.92 -6.04 0.13
CA ALA A 9 -8.50 -6.01 1.46
C ALA A 9 -9.76 -5.15 1.51
N ALA A 10 -10.63 -5.45 2.49
CA ALA A 10 -11.72 -4.56 2.85
C ALA A 10 -11.17 -3.32 3.57
N THR A 11 -11.52 -2.13 3.08
CA THR A 11 -11.17 -0.83 3.69
C THR A 11 -12.44 -0.02 3.94
N PRO A 12 -12.40 1.08 4.73
CA PRO A 12 -13.57 1.95 4.90
C PRO A 12 -14.15 2.48 3.58
N GLY A 13 -13.33 2.63 2.55
CA GLY A 13 -13.74 3.04 1.20
C GLY A 13 -14.13 1.88 0.27
N GLY A 14 -14.38 0.69 0.81
CA GLY A 14 -14.72 -0.53 0.07
C GLY A 14 -13.53 -1.45 -0.19
N ASP A 15 -13.80 -2.53 -0.93
CA ASP A 15 -12.80 -3.53 -1.28
C ASP A 15 -11.85 -3.02 -2.35
N ARG A 16 -10.56 -2.94 -2.01
CA ARG A 16 -9.54 -2.45 -2.95
C ARG A 16 -8.14 -2.98 -2.64
N PRO A 17 -7.20 -2.87 -3.58
CA PRO A 17 -5.81 -3.17 -3.30
C PRO A 17 -5.23 -2.18 -2.28
N VAL A 18 -4.40 -2.68 -1.38
CA VAL A 18 -3.72 -1.92 -0.32
C VAL A 18 -2.26 -2.34 -0.24
N LEU A 19 -1.36 -1.40 0.00
CA LEU A 19 0.06 -1.64 0.27
C LEU A 19 0.28 -1.83 1.77
N VAL A 20 0.89 -2.93 2.18
CA VAL A 20 1.26 -3.19 3.58
C VAL A 20 2.44 -2.31 4.00
N LEU A 21 2.23 -1.44 5.00
CA LEU A 21 3.24 -0.52 5.52
C LEU A 21 3.88 -0.99 6.83
N THR A 22 3.12 -1.75 7.63
CA THR A 22 3.59 -2.29 8.93
C THR A 22 4.89 -3.06 8.74
N ARG A 23 5.88 -2.77 9.60
CA ARG A 23 7.20 -3.42 9.55
C ARG A 23 7.13 -4.92 9.83
N ASP A 24 8.03 -5.66 9.22
CA ASP A 24 8.30 -7.05 9.59
C ASP A 24 9.14 -7.12 10.88
N PRO A 25 9.04 -8.20 11.67
CA PRO A 25 8.06 -9.30 11.58
C PRO A 25 6.71 -8.95 12.23
N VAL A 26 6.50 -7.68 12.62
CA VAL A 26 5.33 -7.24 13.39
C VAL A 26 4.04 -7.46 12.60
N ALA A 27 4.05 -7.17 11.30
CA ALA A 27 2.90 -7.38 10.41
C ALA A 27 2.31 -8.79 10.52
N ASP A 28 3.15 -9.80 10.78
CA ASP A 28 2.76 -11.21 10.93
C ASP A 28 2.34 -11.66 12.32
N ARG A 29 2.45 -10.79 13.31
CA ARG A 29 2.22 -11.13 14.73
C ARG A 29 1.11 -10.32 15.39
N ILE A 30 0.56 -9.31 14.73
CA ILE A 30 -0.48 -8.43 15.28
C ILE A 30 -1.78 -8.55 14.51
N ASP A 31 -2.92 -8.35 15.18
CA ASP A 31 -4.24 -8.56 14.55
C ASP A 31 -4.65 -7.46 13.58
N ALA A 32 -4.00 -6.30 13.61
CA ALA A 32 -4.32 -5.16 12.77
C ALA A 32 -3.07 -4.58 12.09
N VAL A 33 -3.16 -4.33 10.78
CA VAL A 33 -2.03 -3.97 9.93
C VAL A 33 -2.29 -2.59 9.33
N VAL A 34 -1.30 -1.70 9.45
CA VAL A 34 -1.27 -0.40 8.77
C VAL A 34 -1.01 -0.59 7.28
N VAL A 35 -1.87 -0.02 6.45
CA VAL A 35 -1.85 -0.11 4.99
C VAL A 35 -2.13 1.25 4.33
N ALA A 36 -1.66 1.47 3.11
CA ALA A 36 -2.08 2.59 2.26
C ALA A 36 -2.93 2.07 1.08
N ALA A 37 -4.04 2.71 0.78
CA ALA A 37 -4.94 2.25 -0.28
C ALA A 37 -4.43 2.61 -1.69
N LEU A 38 -4.64 1.72 -2.66
CA LEU A 38 -4.30 1.99 -4.07
C LEU A 38 -5.50 2.52 -4.83
N THR A 39 -5.28 3.47 -5.73
CA THR A 39 -6.31 4.05 -6.59
C THR A 39 -5.87 4.06 -8.05
N ARG A 40 -6.84 4.08 -8.98
CA ARG A 40 -6.56 4.31 -10.41
C ARG A 40 -6.67 5.78 -10.79
N THR A 41 -7.21 6.61 -9.90
CA THR A 41 -7.36 8.05 -10.12
C THR A 41 -6.09 8.75 -9.65
N ARG A 42 -5.42 9.43 -10.57
CA ARG A 42 -4.31 10.35 -10.26
C ARG A 42 -4.84 11.72 -9.86
N ARG A 43 -4.34 12.28 -8.76
CA ARG A 43 -4.62 13.67 -8.36
C ARG A 43 -3.43 14.60 -8.52
N GLY A 44 -2.23 14.05 -8.76
CA GLY A 44 -1.01 14.83 -8.94
C GLY A 44 -0.47 15.38 -7.62
N LEU A 45 -0.73 14.68 -6.52
CA LEU A 45 -0.31 15.09 -5.18
C LEU A 45 1.06 14.50 -4.82
N VAL A 46 1.78 15.17 -3.92
CA VAL A 46 3.05 14.67 -3.38
C VAL A 46 2.90 13.37 -2.58
N SER A 47 1.67 13.08 -2.14
CA SER A 47 1.27 11.87 -1.39
C SER A 47 0.98 10.67 -2.29
N GLU A 48 1.23 10.75 -3.60
CA GLU A 48 0.97 9.66 -4.55
C GLU A 48 2.28 9.01 -5.05
N LEU A 49 2.33 7.68 -5.00
CA LEU A 49 3.37 6.89 -5.66
C LEU A 49 2.78 6.11 -6.82
N GLU A 50 3.23 6.43 -8.03
CA GLU A 50 2.85 5.70 -9.24
C GLU A 50 3.49 4.31 -9.28
N LEU A 51 2.64 3.31 -9.53
CA LEU A 51 2.99 1.94 -9.83
C LEU A 51 2.56 1.61 -11.26
N THR A 52 3.46 1.03 -12.04
CA THR A 52 3.19 0.67 -13.43
C THR A 52 3.28 -0.83 -13.64
N THR A 53 2.43 -1.34 -14.53
CA THR A 53 2.41 -2.75 -14.96
C THR A 53 3.81 -3.23 -15.39
N LEU A 54 4.57 -2.39 -16.09
CA LEU A 54 5.89 -2.71 -16.62
C LEU A 54 6.99 -2.87 -15.55
N ARG A 55 6.89 -2.13 -14.44
CA ARG A 55 7.98 -2.05 -13.44
C ARG A 55 7.66 -2.74 -12.13
N ASP A 56 6.38 -2.80 -11.80
CA ASP A 56 5.91 -3.13 -10.45
C ASP A 56 5.02 -4.38 -10.43
N GLU A 57 4.82 -5.02 -11.59
CA GLU A 57 4.04 -6.25 -11.78
C GLU A 57 2.59 -6.13 -11.24
N VAL A 58 2.10 -4.90 -11.09
CA VAL A 58 0.70 -4.63 -10.77
C VAL A 58 -0.18 -4.99 -11.98
N PRO A 59 -1.42 -5.45 -11.78
CA PRO A 59 -2.29 -5.85 -12.90
C PRO A 59 -2.69 -4.68 -13.82
N THR A 60 -2.72 -3.46 -13.28
CA THR A 60 -3.04 -2.23 -13.99
C THR A 60 -2.26 -1.07 -13.38
N ASP A 61 -1.90 -0.08 -14.18
CA ASP A 61 -1.27 1.15 -13.69
C ASP A 61 -2.16 1.81 -12.63
N CYS A 62 -1.54 2.21 -11.52
CA CYS A 62 -2.24 2.72 -10.35
C CYS A 62 -1.33 3.56 -9.47
N TYR A 63 -1.89 4.11 -8.40
CA TYR A 63 -1.20 4.97 -7.46
C TYR A 63 -1.44 4.48 -6.04
N VAL A 64 -0.37 4.35 -5.25
CA VAL A 64 -0.50 4.25 -3.80
C VAL A 64 -0.80 5.66 -3.29
N ASN A 65 -1.92 5.83 -2.58
CA ASN A 65 -2.31 7.11 -2.01
C ASN A 65 -2.04 7.12 -0.50
N PHE A 66 -1.02 7.88 -0.09
CA PHE A 66 -0.61 8.00 1.31
C PHE A 66 -1.48 8.94 2.15
N ASP A 67 -2.42 9.68 1.55
CA ASP A 67 -3.49 10.37 2.30
C ASP A 67 -4.58 9.39 2.76
N ASN A 68 -4.54 8.15 2.28
CA ASN A 68 -5.54 7.13 2.55
C ASN A 68 -4.91 5.92 3.28
N VAL A 69 -4.30 6.20 4.43
CA VAL A 69 -3.71 5.20 5.33
C VAL A 69 -4.74 4.70 6.32
N HIS A 70 -4.84 3.39 6.45
CA HIS A 70 -5.78 2.70 7.34
C HIS A 70 -5.06 1.71 8.21
N THR A 71 -5.62 1.46 9.39
CA THR A 71 -5.30 0.25 10.17
C THR A 71 -6.47 -0.72 10.00
N VAL A 72 -6.23 -1.86 9.38
CA VAL A 72 -7.28 -2.85 9.06
C VAL A 72 -6.97 -4.19 9.72
N PRO A 73 -7.97 -4.97 10.16
CA PRO A 73 -7.72 -6.28 10.75
C PRO A 73 -7.13 -7.24 9.70
N ARG A 74 -6.28 -8.18 10.11
CA ARG A 74 -5.70 -9.21 9.22
C ARG A 74 -6.77 -10.02 8.49
N THR A 75 -7.92 -10.22 9.11
CA THR A 75 -9.08 -10.91 8.53
C THR A 75 -9.72 -10.16 7.36
N ALA A 76 -9.43 -8.86 7.18
CA ALA A 76 -9.94 -8.07 6.06
C ALA A 76 -9.22 -8.38 4.73
N PHE A 77 -8.03 -8.97 4.78
CA PHE A 77 -7.22 -9.27 3.61
C PHE A 77 -7.67 -10.56 2.95
N ARG A 78 -7.67 -10.58 1.61
CA ARG A 78 -8.23 -11.69 0.83
C ARG A 78 -7.23 -12.35 -0.09
N ARG A 79 -6.53 -11.54 -0.90
CA ARG A 79 -5.66 -12.07 -1.95
C ARG A 79 -4.41 -11.21 -2.13
N LEU A 80 -3.25 -11.84 -2.12
CA LEU A 80 -1.98 -11.21 -2.51
C LEU A 80 -2.04 -10.86 -4.00
N VAL A 81 -1.63 -9.64 -4.34
CA VAL A 81 -1.53 -9.15 -5.72
C VAL A 81 -0.09 -9.26 -6.20
N VAL A 82 0.84 -8.60 -5.49
CA VAL A 82 2.25 -8.52 -5.84
C VAL A 82 3.08 -8.14 -4.61
N ALA A 83 4.38 -8.38 -4.64
CA ALA A 83 5.32 -7.83 -3.67
C ALA A 83 6.18 -6.75 -4.35
N LEU A 84 6.16 -5.52 -3.83
CA LEU A 84 6.96 -4.44 -4.39
C LEU A 84 8.45 -4.65 -4.11
N SER A 85 9.29 -4.23 -5.05
CA SER A 85 10.74 -4.29 -4.90
C SER A 85 11.24 -3.41 -3.75
N PRO A 86 12.43 -3.69 -3.19
CA PRO A 86 13.03 -2.83 -2.18
C PRO A 86 13.20 -1.36 -2.62
N ALA A 87 13.52 -1.14 -3.91
CA ALA A 87 13.64 0.20 -4.48
C ALA A 87 12.30 0.96 -4.46
N ARG A 88 11.20 0.28 -4.79
CA ARG A 88 9.85 0.84 -4.70
C ARG A 88 9.43 1.09 -3.26
N MET A 89 9.80 0.20 -2.34
CA MET A 89 9.55 0.44 -0.92
C MET A 89 10.35 1.61 -0.35
N ALA A 90 11.55 1.89 -0.88
CA ALA A 90 12.28 3.09 -0.52
C ALA A 90 11.61 4.37 -1.03
N GLN A 91 11.02 4.33 -2.24
CA GLN A 91 10.17 5.43 -2.76
C GLN A 91 8.92 5.61 -1.90
N ALA A 92 8.21 4.53 -1.57
CA ALA A 92 7.05 4.55 -0.70
C ALA A 92 7.34 5.20 0.66
N CYS A 93 8.50 4.91 1.27
CA CYS A 93 8.92 5.59 2.50
C CYS A 93 9.07 7.10 2.34
N ARG A 94 9.64 7.56 1.21
CA ARG A 94 9.83 9.00 0.95
C ARG A 94 8.48 9.67 0.74
N THR A 95 7.66 9.13 -0.15
CA THR A 95 6.32 9.65 -0.42
C THR A 95 5.44 9.67 0.83
N LEU A 96 5.52 8.65 1.69
CA LEU A 96 4.81 8.65 2.98
C LEU A 96 5.29 9.79 3.88
N ARG A 97 6.61 10.03 4.01
CA ARG A 97 7.14 11.17 4.81
C ARG A 97 6.67 12.50 4.23
N ASP A 98 6.73 12.66 2.92
CA ASP A 98 6.27 13.87 2.23
C ASP A 98 4.76 14.11 2.46
N ALA A 99 3.96 13.04 2.49
CA ALA A 99 2.52 13.12 2.77
C ALA A 99 2.20 13.55 4.21
N VAL A 100 2.95 13.07 5.21
CA VAL A 100 2.67 13.36 6.63
C VAL A 100 3.48 14.54 7.19
N GLY A 101 4.43 15.07 6.42
CA GLY A 101 5.25 16.23 6.81
C GLY A 101 6.11 16.00 8.06
N CYS A 102 6.46 14.75 8.36
CA CYS A 102 7.23 14.35 9.55
C CYS A 102 8.40 13.41 9.19
#